data_AF-A0A1C5JFK6-F1
#
_entry.id   AF-A0A1C5JFK6-F1
#
_cell.length_a   1.000
_cell.length_b   1.000
_cell.length_c   1.000
_cell.angle_alpha   90.00
_cell.angle_beta   90.00
_cell.angle_gamma   90.00
#
_symmetry.space_group_name_H-M   'P 1'
#
loop_
_entity.id
_entity.type
_entity.pdbx_description
1 polymer ?
#
loop_
_entity_poly.entity_id
_entity_poly.type
_entity_poly.pdbx_seq_one_letter_code
_entity_poly.pdbx_strand_id
1 'polypeptide(L)'
;MSEASTDHADRPAEVTDPLLWGLATAVADAHQADEDGACVSPSCVGAAWPCAAWNNAQEGMRAAQAATRPASAATTGTVDRDPATAETVRSAASHHTQPAPAAGRDGAAVASAA
;
A
#
# COMPACT_ATOMS: atom_id res chain seq x y z
N MET A 1 -25.96 29.44 -4.84
CA MET A 1 -25.84 28.40 -3.78
C MET A 1 -24.36 28.04 -3.72
N SER A 2 -23.59 28.78 -2.94
CA SER A 2 -22.15 28.60 -2.76
C SER A 2 -21.93 27.81 -1.49
N GLU A 3 -21.97 26.49 -1.59
CA GLU A 3 -21.72 25.59 -0.47
C GLU A 3 -21.06 24.29 -0.95
N ALA A 4 -20.02 24.43 -1.78
CA ALA A 4 -18.96 23.42 -1.86
C ALA A 4 -17.98 23.63 -0.69
N SER A 5 -18.52 23.63 0.53
CA SER A 5 -17.75 23.81 1.77
C SER A 5 -18.17 22.71 2.75
N THR A 6 -17.94 21.46 2.37
CA THR A 6 -18.44 20.31 3.13
C THR A 6 -17.40 19.22 3.35
N ASP A 7 -16.11 19.58 3.50
CA ASP A 7 -15.10 18.62 4.00
C ASP A 7 -13.76 19.29 4.43
N HIS A 8 -13.80 20.47 5.06
CA HIS A 8 -12.56 21.15 5.48
C HIS A 8 -12.43 21.28 7.00
N ALA A 9 -13.50 20.99 7.75
CA ALA A 9 -13.59 21.33 9.16
C ALA A 9 -12.76 20.43 10.09
N ASP A 10 -12.48 19.19 9.69
CA ASP A 10 -11.71 18.22 10.51
C ASP A 10 -10.25 18.08 10.06
N ARG A 11 -9.87 18.71 8.94
CA ARG A 11 -8.53 18.56 8.39
C ARG A 11 -7.52 19.44 9.13
N PRO A 12 -6.40 18.89 9.62
CA PRO A 12 -5.30 19.68 10.17
C PRO A 12 -4.74 20.68 9.15
N ALA A 13 -4.24 21.82 9.63
CA ALA A 13 -3.73 22.90 8.78
C ALA A 13 -2.43 22.52 8.05
N GLU A 14 -1.66 21.60 8.62
CA GLU A 14 -0.42 21.04 8.07
C GLU A 14 -0.62 20.07 6.91
N VAL A 15 -1.86 19.68 6.60
CA VAL A 15 -2.15 18.80 5.49
C VAL A 15 -1.95 19.53 4.16
N THR A 16 -0.94 19.08 3.42
CA THR A 16 -0.55 19.60 2.11
C THR A 16 -1.32 19.00 0.94
N ASP A 17 -1.84 17.78 1.08
CA ASP A 17 -2.73 17.14 0.10
C ASP A 17 -4.10 16.81 0.73
N PRO A 18 -5.08 17.71 0.58
CA PRO A 18 -6.43 17.52 1.13
C PRO A 18 -7.18 16.32 0.56
N LEU A 19 -6.97 15.99 -0.72
CA LEU A 19 -7.69 14.89 -1.37
C LEU A 19 -7.16 13.55 -0.86
N LEU A 20 -5.83 13.42 -0.75
CA LEU A 20 -5.21 12.24 -0.18
C LEU A 20 -5.59 12.05 1.29
N TRP A 21 -5.64 13.13 2.07
CA TRP A 21 -6.08 13.09 3.46
C TRP A 21 -7.53 12.62 3.61
N GLY A 22 -8.46 13.20 2.84
CA GLY A 22 -9.87 12.82 2.89
C GLY A 22 -10.08 11.36 2.51
N LEU A 23 -9.41 10.90 1.44
CA LEU A 23 -9.45 9.50 1.03
C LEU A 23 -8.90 8.57 2.12
N ALA A 24 -7.74 8.88 2.68
CA ALA A 24 -7.12 8.06 3.72
C ALA A 24 -7.97 7.99 4.99
N THR A 25 -8.56 9.11 5.41
CA THR A 25 -9.48 9.18 6.55
C THR A 25 -10.70 8.27 6.31
N ALA A 26 -11.34 8.38 5.15
CA ALA A 26 -12.49 7.54 4.80
C ALA A 26 -12.16 6.04 4.80
N VAL A 27 -10.95 5.65 4.36
CA VAL A 27 -10.49 4.25 4.42
C VAL A 27 -10.26 3.81 5.87
N ALA A 28 -9.64 4.65 6.71
CA ALA A 28 -9.43 4.33 8.12
C ALA A 28 -10.77 4.12 8.86
N ASP A 29 -11.75 5.00 8.63
CA ASP A 29 -13.09 4.89 9.22
C ASP A 29 -13.87 3.66 8.75
N ALA A 30 -13.70 3.25 7.49
CA ALA A 30 -14.28 2.01 7.00
C ALA A 30 -13.61 0.76 7.61
N HIS A 31 -12.40 0.90 8.17
CA HIS A 31 -11.58 -0.20 8.71
C HIS A 31 -11.32 -0.04 10.22
N GLN A 32 -12.39 0.03 11.00
CA GLN A 32 -12.33 0.04 12.47
C GLN A 32 -12.12 -1.37 13.06
N ALA A 33 -11.76 -1.40 14.34
CA ALA A 33 -11.77 -2.64 15.13
C ALA A 33 -13.19 -2.97 15.57
N ASP A 34 -13.52 -4.25 15.66
CA ASP A 34 -14.67 -4.73 16.42
C ASP A 34 -14.29 -5.05 17.88
N GLU A 35 -15.28 -5.53 18.64
CA GLU A 35 -15.14 -5.90 20.06
C GLU A 35 -14.14 -7.05 20.27
N ASP A 36 -13.90 -7.88 19.26
CA ASP A 36 -13.00 -9.04 19.28
C ASP A 36 -11.58 -8.70 18.78
N GLY A 37 -11.34 -7.45 18.37
CA GLY A 37 -10.06 -7.00 17.81
C GLY A 37 -9.84 -7.43 16.35
N ALA A 38 -10.90 -7.79 15.62
CA ALA A 38 -10.86 -8.01 14.18
C ALA A 38 -11.30 -6.74 13.42
N CYS A 39 -11.01 -6.69 12.12
CA CYS A 39 -11.46 -5.57 11.30
C CYS A 39 -12.92 -5.76 10.88
N VAL A 40 -13.75 -4.71 11.07
CA VAL A 40 -15.18 -4.72 10.71
C VAL A 40 -15.46 -4.74 9.21
N SER A 41 -14.48 -4.34 8.39
CA SER A 41 -14.68 -4.18 6.95
C SER A 41 -14.97 -5.53 6.27
N PRO A 42 -16.04 -5.66 5.47
CA PRO A 42 -16.38 -6.93 4.80
C PRO A 42 -15.34 -7.35 3.75
N SER A 43 -14.46 -6.45 3.33
CA SER A 43 -13.32 -6.76 2.46
C SER A 43 -12.16 -7.45 3.20
N CYS A 44 -12.21 -7.50 4.53
CA CYS A 44 -11.16 -8.01 5.42
C CYS A 44 -11.63 -9.16 6.32
N VAL A 45 -12.62 -9.95 5.90
CA VAL A 45 -13.23 -11.03 6.71
C VAL A 45 -12.17 -11.88 7.43
N GLY A 46 -12.21 -11.88 8.76
CA GLY A 46 -11.32 -12.66 9.62
C GLY A 46 -9.90 -12.11 9.78
N ALA A 47 -9.59 -10.95 9.21
CA ALA A 47 -8.31 -10.29 9.43
C ALA A 47 -8.26 -9.63 10.82
N ALA A 48 -7.15 -9.82 11.52
CA ALA A 48 -6.87 -9.11 12.76
C ALA A 48 -6.75 -7.60 12.52
N TRP A 49 -7.17 -6.81 13.50
CA TRP A 49 -6.94 -5.37 13.52
C TRP A 49 -5.58 -5.06 14.22
N PRO A 50 -4.79 -4.08 13.73
CA PRO A 50 -5.01 -3.28 12.53
C PRO A 50 -4.70 -4.04 11.25
N CYS A 51 -5.64 -4.02 10.31
CA CYS A 51 -5.48 -4.69 9.01
C CYS A 51 -4.59 -3.88 8.06
N ALA A 52 -4.14 -4.51 6.97
CA ALA A 52 -3.25 -3.86 5.99
C ALA A 52 -3.84 -2.57 5.38
N ALA A 53 -5.15 -2.55 5.11
CA ALA A 53 -5.83 -1.37 4.56
C ALA A 53 -5.80 -0.18 5.54
N TRP A 54 -6.06 -0.43 6.82
CA TRP A 54 -5.94 0.60 7.86
C TRP A 54 -4.51 1.13 7.97
N ASN A 55 -3.50 0.24 7.96
CA ASN A 55 -2.10 0.66 8.00
C ASN A 55 -1.71 1.53 6.79
N ASN A 56 -2.19 1.19 5.59
CA ASN A 56 -1.97 2.00 4.39
C ASN A 56 -2.68 3.37 4.48
N ALA A 57 -3.86 3.43 5.09
CA ALA A 57 -4.54 4.70 5.36
C ALA A 57 -3.73 5.60 6.30
N GLN A 58 -3.15 5.04 7.37
CA GLN A 58 -2.26 5.80 8.25
C GLN A 58 -1.05 6.37 7.49
N GLU A 59 -0.48 5.59 6.56
CA GLU A 59 0.61 6.05 5.72
C GLU A 59 0.17 7.15 4.75
N GLY A 60 -1.02 7.03 4.15
CA GLY A 60 -1.61 8.07 3.30
C GLY A 60 -1.81 9.39 4.05
N MET A 61 -2.28 9.35 5.30
CA MET A 61 -2.41 10.54 6.14
C MET A 61 -1.05 11.17 6.48
N ARG A 62 0.00 10.36 6.69
CA ARG A 62 1.37 10.88 6.88
C ARG A 62 1.91 11.52 5.61
N ALA A 63 1.71 10.86 4.46
CA ALA A 63 2.14 11.37 3.16
C ALA A 63 1.43 12.69 2.81
N ALA A 64 0.13 12.80 3.11
CA ALA A 64 -0.66 14.00 2.89
C ALA A 64 -0.17 15.21 3.70
N GLN A 65 0.53 15.00 4.82
CA GLN A 65 1.18 16.05 5.61
C GLN A 65 2.59 16.39 5.11
N ALA A 66 3.28 15.46 4.42
CA ALA A 66 4.71 15.52 4.19
C ALA A 66 5.17 16.29 2.94
N ALA A 67 4.28 16.92 2.15
CA ALA A 67 4.69 17.49 0.85
C ALA A 67 5.61 18.73 0.92
N THR A 68 6.08 19.14 2.10
CA THR A 68 7.17 20.13 2.25
C THR A 68 8.34 19.61 3.08
N ARG A 69 8.75 18.35 2.89
CA ARG A 69 10.17 18.01 3.04
C ARG A 69 10.72 17.71 1.64
N PRO A 70 11.48 18.61 1.01
CA PRO A 70 12.28 18.19 -0.14
C PRO A 70 13.10 16.97 0.32
N ALA A 71 13.18 15.94 -0.51
CA ALA A 71 13.97 14.73 -0.29
C ALA A 71 15.50 15.00 -0.23
N SER A 72 15.90 16.20 0.18
CA SER A 72 17.26 16.64 0.45
C SER A 72 17.61 16.41 1.93
N ALA A 73 17.44 15.18 2.42
CA ALA A 73 18.10 14.69 3.63
C ALA A 73 18.28 13.16 3.61
N ALA A 74 18.24 12.52 2.44
CA ALA A 74 18.67 11.14 2.26
C ALA A 74 19.99 11.13 1.48
N THR A 75 21.01 11.81 1.98
CA THR A 75 22.39 11.58 1.55
C THR A 75 23.36 11.68 2.73
N THR A 76 24.09 10.58 2.91
CA THR A 76 25.46 10.47 3.43
C THR A 76 25.68 10.66 4.92
N GLY A 77 25.50 9.55 5.66
CA GLY A 77 26.34 9.17 6.80
C GLY A 77 27.19 7.94 6.48
N THR A 78 27.99 8.00 5.40
CA THR A 78 29.18 7.15 5.18
C THR A 78 30.34 8.13 5.30
N VAL A 79 31.29 8.07 6.23
CA VAL A 79 32.28 7.03 6.58
C VAL A 79 32.86 7.44 7.95
N ASP A 80 33.09 6.53 8.90
CA ASP A 80 34.42 5.97 9.11
C ASP A 80 34.33 4.58 9.76
N ARG A 81 34.59 3.53 8.97
CA ARG A 81 35.22 2.30 9.45
C ARG A 81 35.87 1.61 8.24
N ASP A 82 37.19 1.73 8.20
CA ASP A 82 38.21 0.90 7.54
C ASP A 82 37.89 0.14 6.23
N PRO A 83 38.63 0.37 5.13
CA PRO A 83 38.49 -0.41 3.91
C PRO A 83 39.40 -1.65 3.96
N ALA A 84 38.85 -2.78 4.42
CA ALA A 84 39.43 -4.09 4.12
C ALA A 84 38.31 -5.10 3.92
N THR A 85 38.40 -5.85 2.81
CA THR A 85 37.49 -6.87 2.27
C THR A 85 36.24 -6.38 1.54
N ALA A 86 36.46 -5.97 0.29
CA ALA A 86 35.53 -6.27 -0.78
C ALA A 86 35.43 -7.80 -0.92
N GLU A 87 34.21 -8.34 -1.02
CA GLU A 87 33.74 -9.14 -2.17
C GLU A 87 32.41 -9.87 -1.85
N THR A 88 31.50 -9.80 -2.82
CA THR A 88 30.36 -10.72 -3.05
C THR A 88 29.16 -10.65 -2.09
N VAL A 89 28.14 -9.85 -2.44
CA VAL A 89 26.81 -10.39 -2.86
C VAL A 89 26.16 -9.38 -3.81
N ARG A 90 26.33 -9.59 -5.11
CA ARG A 90 25.36 -9.16 -6.13
C ARG A 90 24.41 -10.33 -6.35
N SER A 91 23.19 -10.21 -5.86
CA SER A 91 22.04 -11.05 -6.26
C SER A 91 20.81 -10.16 -6.15
N ALA A 92 20.57 -9.39 -7.21
CA ALA A 92 19.71 -9.77 -8.32
C ALA A 92 18.24 -9.63 -7.91
N ALA A 93 17.69 -8.46 -8.27
CA ALA A 93 16.27 -8.25 -8.42
C ALA A 93 15.72 -9.35 -9.34
N SER A 94 15.04 -10.34 -8.75
CA SER A 94 14.25 -11.29 -9.52
C SER A 94 12.92 -10.64 -9.83
N HIS A 95 12.87 -10.07 -11.03
CA HIS A 95 11.66 -9.72 -11.76
C HIS A 95 10.70 -10.92 -11.74
N HIS A 96 9.68 -10.86 -10.88
CA HIS A 96 8.47 -11.68 -10.97
C HIS A 96 7.70 -11.32 -12.25
N THR A 97 8.19 -11.82 -13.39
CA THR A 97 7.43 -11.82 -14.64
C THR A 97 6.32 -12.86 -14.48
N GLN A 98 5.08 -12.37 -14.43
CA GLN A 98 3.88 -13.21 -14.49
C GLN A 98 3.87 -13.99 -15.81
N PRO A 99 3.68 -15.32 -15.82
CA PRO A 99 3.41 -16.05 -17.04
C PRO A 99 1.96 -15.84 -17.49
N ALA A 100 1.78 -15.44 -18.75
CA ALA A 100 0.49 -15.36 -19.41
C ALA A 100 -0.15 -16.75 -19.58
N PRO A 101 -1.49 -16.91 -19.51
CA PRO A 101 -2.14 -18.16 -19.83
C PRO A 101 -2.12 -18.42 -21.35
N ALA A 102 -1.43 -19.48 -21.76
CA ALA A 102 -1.47 -19.98 -23.12
C ALA A 102 -2.84 -20.63 -23.40
N ALA A 103 -3.64 -19.94 -24.21
CA ALA A 103 -4.77 -20.54 -24.89
C ALA A 103 -4.24 -21.49 -25.99
N GLY A 104 -4.40 -22.79 -25.77
CA GLY A 104 -4.22 -23.83 -26.78
C GLY A 104 -5.53 -24.59 -26.94
N ARG A 105 -6.26 -24.30 -28.02
CA ARG A 105 -7.34 -25.14 -28.55
C ARG A 105 -6.72 -26.22 -29.46
N ASP A 106 -7.58 -27.19 -29.79
CA ASP A 106 -7.44 -28.30 -30.76
C ASP A 106 -7.09 -29.64 -30.08
N GLY A 107 -7.81 -30.75 -30.20
CA GLY A 107 -9.02 -31.16 -30.94
C GLY A 107 -9.41 -32.58 -30.42
N ALA A 108 -10.71 -32.87 -30.21
CA ALA A 108 -11.55 -33.74 -31.05
C ALA A 108 -11.28 -35.27 -31.01
N ALA A 109 -12.29 -36.00 -30.45
CA ALA A 109 -12.77 -37.37 -30.76
C ALA A 109 -11.82 -38.56 -30.43
N VAL A 110 -12.22 -39.74 -29.91
CA VAL A 110 -13.34 -40.66 -30.23
C VAL A 110 -13.57 -41.72 -29.11
N ALA A 111 -14.84 -42.12 -28.94
CA ALA A 111 -15.42 -43.46 -28.66
C ALA A 111 -14.77 -44.55 -27.75
N SER A 112 -15.64 -45.04 -26.83
CA SER A 112 -16.00 -46.45 -26.51
C SER A 112 -15.44 -47.20 -25.28
N ALA A 113 -16.43 -47.63 -24.47
CA ALA A 113 -16.67 -48.95 -23.86
C ALA A 113 -15.93 -49.41 -22.59
N ALA A 114 -16.72 -49.68 -21.54
CA ALA A 114 -16.87 -51.01 -20.90
C ALA A 114 -18.21 -51.06 -20.13
#